data_AF-J0QHK8-F1
#
_entry.id   AF-J0QHK8-F1
#
_cell.length_a   1.000
_cell.length_b   1.000
_cell.length_c   1.000
_cell.angle_alpha   90.00
_cell.angle_beta   90.00
_cell.angle_gamma   90.00
#
_symmetry.space_group_name_H-M   'P 1'
#
loop_
_entity.id
_entity.type
_entity.pdbx_description
1 polymer ?
#
loop_
_entity_poly.entity_id
_entity_poly.type
_entity_poly.pdbx_seq_one_letter_code
_entity_poly.pdbx_strand_id
1 'polypeptide(L)' 'MKKFILLCTALLLVAGCEKNYSVEDFKKDAKLREEWGKKCFLSGLAVKESKNCQNVLQADTELFFSKE' A
#
# COMPACT_ATOMS: atom_id res chain seq x y z
N MET A 1 -29.19 -17.48 17.65
CA MET A 1 -27.84 -17.02 18.07
C MET A 1 -26.70 -17.37 17.09
N LYS A 2 -26.97 -17.78 15.84
CA LYS A 2 -25.92 -18.18 14.87
C LYS A 2 -25.64 -17.14 13.77
N LYS A 3 -26.52 -16.14 13.63
CA LYS A 3 -26.45 -15.08 12.61
C LYS A 3 -25.45 -13.95 12.97
N PHE A 4 -25.28 -13.65 14.26
CA PHE A 4 -24.33 -12.63 14.72
C PHE A 4 -22.85 -13.03 14.56
N ILE A 5 -22.54 -14.34 14.54
CA ILE A 5 -21.16 -14.82 14.39
C ILE A 5 -20.64 -14.62 12.96
N LEU A 6 -21.51 -14.75 11.95
CA LEU A 6 -21.13 -14.62 10.54
C LEU A 6 -20.80 -13.18 10.11
N LEU A 7 -21.32 -12.18 10.82
CA LEU A 7 -21.05 -10.76 10.53
C LEU A 7 -19.69 -10.31 11.06
N CYS A 8 -19.21 -10.88 12.17
CA CYS A 8 -17.91 -10.52 12.74
C CYS A 8 -16.72 -11.05 11.92
N THR A 9 -16.81 -12.23 11.33
CA THR A 9 -15.76 -12.76 10.45
C THR A 9 -15.62 -11.98 9.15
N ALA A 10 -16.72 -11.43 8.62
CA ALA A 10 -16.66 -10.58 7.43
C ALA A 10 -15.97 -9.22 7.70
N LEU A 11 -16.15 -8.65 8.90
CA LEU A 11 -15.51 -7.38 9.29
C LEU A 11 -14.01 -7.54 9.61
N LEU A 12 -13.59 -8.68 10.16
CA LEU A 12 -12.18 -8.97 10.43
C LEU A 12 -11.34 -9.15 9.16
N LEU A 13 -11.95 -9.53 8.03
CA LEU A 13 -11.27 -9.63 6.74
C LEU A 13 -11.04 -8.25 6.08
N VAL A 14 -11.85 -7.25 6.41
CA VAL A 14 -11.74 -5.90 5.82
C VAL A 14 -10.66 -5.06 6.53
N ALA A 15 -10.33 -5.38 7.78
CA ALA A 15 -9.28 -4.70 8.54
C ALA A 15 -7.85 -5.19 8.25
N GLY A 16 -7.64 -6.19 7.36
CA GLY A 16 -6.34 -6.86 7.23
C GLY A 16 -5.84 -7.20 5.82
N CYS A 17 -6.63 -7.03 4.76
CA CYS A 17 -6.13 -7.22 3.39
C CYS A 17 -5.88 -5.87 2.73
N GLU A 18 -4.86 -5.17 3.20
CA GLU A 18 -4.35 -4.01 2.48
C GLU A 18 -3.94 -4.45 1.08
N LYS A 19 -4.53 -3.83 0.04
CA LYS A 19 -4.24 -4.18 -1.35
C LYS A 19 -2.74 -4.00 -1.62
N ASN A 20 -2.10 -5.03 -2.15
CA ASN A 20 -0.74 -4.92 -2.67
C ASN A 20 -0.79 -4.29 -4.07
N TYR A 21 -0.19 -3.12 -4.21
CA TYR A 21 -0.04 -2.40 -5.48
C TYR A 21 1.32 -2.73 -6.09
N SER A 22 1.36 -2.89 -7.40
CA SER A 22 2.61 -3.08 -8.16
C SER A 22 3.39 -1.77 -8.32
N VAL A 23 4.64 -1.85 -8.77
CA VAL A 23 5.46 -0.67 -9.13
C VAL A 23 4.77 0.09 -10.27
N GLU A 24 4.22 -0.62 -11.25
CA GLU A 24 3.54 -0.06 -12.41
C GLU A 24 2.27 0.68 -12.02
N ASP A 25 1.52 0.20 -11.03
CA ASP A 25 0.34 0.91 -10.50
C ASP A 25 0.75 2.29 -9.96
N PHE A 26 1.83 2.35 -9.18
CA PHE A 26 2.36 3.62 -8.65
C PHE A 26 2.94 4.54 -9.73
N LYS A 27 3.52 3.99 -10.80
CA LYS A 27 3.98 4.81 -11.93
C LYS A 27 2.84 5.44 -12.70
N LYS A 28 1.74 4.70 -12.90
CA LYS A 28 0.57 5.13 -13.68
C LYS A 28 -0.34 6.07 -12.91
N ASP A 29 -0.40 5.96 -11.59
CA ASP A 29 -1.27 6.78 -10.74
C ASP A 29 -0.44 7.63 -9.76
N ALA A 30 -0.28 8.91 -10.10
CA ALA A 30 0.47 9.86 -9.29
C ALA A 30 -0.19 10.15 -7.93
N LYS A 31 -1.52 10.11 -7.85
CA LYS A 31 -2.24 10.37 -6.60
C LYS A 31 -2.05 9.21 -5.64
N LEU A 32 -2.20 7.98 -6.14
CA LEU A 32 -1.93 6.76 -5.38
C LEU A 32 -0.49 6.75 -4.83
N ARG A 33 0.49 7.13 -5.66
CA ARG A 33 1.90 7.22 -5.26
C ARG A 33 2.13 8.26 -4.18
N GLU A 34 1.53 9.44 -4.29
CA GLU A 34 1.64 10.50 -3.28
C GLU A 34 1.02 10.08 -1.94
N GLU A 35 -0.18 9.51 -1.96
CA GLU A 35 -0.86 9.03 -0.74
C GLU A 35 -0.05 7.95 -0.03
N TRP A 36 0.48 6.99 -0.78
CA TRP A 36 1.33 5.94 -0.23
C TRP A 36 2.69 6.44 0.23
N GLY A 37 3.31 7.37 -0.50
CA GLY A 37 4.55 8.02 -0.07
C GLY A 37 4.38 8.72 1.28
N LYS A 38 3.30 9.50 1.44
CA LYS A 38 2.95 10.13 2.73
C LYS A 38 2.66 9.09 3.81
N LYS A 39 1.92 8.04 3.48
CA LYS A 39 1.61 6.96 4.43
C LYS A 39 2.88 6.28 4.93
N CYS A 40 3.80 5.91 4.04
CA CYS A 40 5.07 5.29 4.41
C CYS A 40 5.93 6.20 5.27
N PHE A 41 5.94 7.52 4.99
CA PHE A 41 6.69 8.49 5.78
C PHE A 41 6.07 8.75 7.17
N LEU A 42 4.76 8.98 7.24
CA LEU A 42 4.07 9.41 8.47
C LEU A 42 3.72 8.26 9.42
N SER A 43 3.43 7.08 8.89
CA SER A 43 2.97 5.94 9.70
C SER A 43 4.11 5.25 10.45
N GLY A 44 5.37 5.61 10.17
CA GLY A 44 6.54 4.84 10.60
C GLY A 44 6.56 3.42 10.02
N LEU A 45 5.75 3.16 8.99
CA LEU A 45 5.80 1.90 8.23
C LEU A 45 7.14 1.88 7.52
N ALA A 46 8.12 1.24 8.16
CA ALA A 46 9.42 1.08 7.57
C ALA A 46 9.26 0.40 6.21
N VAL A 47 10.01 0.88 5.21
CA VAL A 47 10.04 0.30 3.86
C VAL A 47 10.26 -1.22 3.91
N LYS A 48 10.95 -1.72 4.95
CA LYS A 48 11.20 -3.15 5.15
C LYS A 48 9.94 -3.96 5.51
N GLU A 49 8.94 -3.34 6.13
CA GLU A 49 7.76 -4.02 6.70
C GLU A 49 6.52 -3.94 5.80
N SER A 50 6.55 -3.13 4.72
CA SER A 50 5.42 -2.96 3.81
C SER A 50 5.83 -3.10 2.35
N LYS A 51 5.21 -4.06 1.65
CA LYS A 51 5.47 -4.27 0.21
C LYS A 51 5.09 -3.06 -0.63
N ASN A 52 4.03 -2.35 -0.26
CA ASN A 52 3.64 -1.12 -0.94
C ASN A 52 4.65 0.01 -0.71
N CYS A 53 5.26 0.10 0.47
CA CYS A 53 6.33 1.07 0.71
C CYS A 53 7.62 0.75 -0.08
N GLN A 54 7.91 -0.53 -0.33
CA GLN A 54 8.99 -0.91 -1.26
C GLN A 54 8.67 -0.50 -2.69
N ASN A 55 7.46 -0.83 -3.15
CA ASN A 55 7.06 -0.60 -4.54
C ASN A 55 6.90 0.89 -4.85
N VAL A 56 6.42 1.71 -3.90
CA VAL A 56 6.33 3.18 -4.09
C VAL A 56 7.72 3.82 -4.18
N LEU A 57 8.66 3.39 -3.33
CA LEU A 57 10.04 3.86 -3.36
C LEU A 57 10.74 3.46 -4.66
N GLN A 58 10.53 2.23 -5.13
CA GLN A 58 11.04 1.77 -6.41
C GLN A 58 10.44 2.57 -7.56
N ALA A 59 9.13 2.84 -7.56
CA ALA A 59 8.48 3.65 -8.58
C ALA A 59 9.04 5.08 -8.64
N ASP A 60 9.24 5.73 -7.49
CA ASP A 60 9.86 7.07 -7.44
C ASP A 60 11.32 7.04 -7.91
N THR A 61 12.09 6.03 -7.51
CA THR A 61 13.47 5.82 -7.99
C THR A 61 13.50 5.70 -9.52
N GLU A 62 12.60 4.89 -10.09
CA GLU A 62 12.55 4.63 -11.52
C GLU A 62 12.03 5.82 -12.36
N LEU A 63 11.20 6.69 -11.77
CA LEU A 63 10.66 7.86 -12.45
C LEU A 63 11.58 9.08 -12.39
N PHE A 64 12.25 9.29 -11.26
CA PHE A 64 12.94 10.55 -10.99
C PHE A 64 14.46 10.42 -10.91
N PHE A 65 14.99 9.23 -10.60
CA PHE A 65 16.40 9.03 -10.29
C PHE A 65 17.13 8.11 -11.27
N SER A 66 16.43 7.20 -11.97
CA SER A 66 17.00 6.50 -13.13
C SER A 66 16.69 7.26 -14.41
N LYS A 67 17.44 8.33 -14.65
CA LYS A 67 17.66 8.83 -16.01
C LYS A 67 19.05 8.36 -16.45
N GLU A 68 19.08 7.23 -17.14
CA GLU A 68 20.14 6.87 -18.10
C GLU A 68 19.48 6.52 -19.43
#